data_AF-A0A4Q3Y4K7-F1
#
_entry.id   AF-A0A4Q3Y4K7-F1
#
_cell.length_a   1.000
_cell.length_b   1.000
_cell.length_c   1.000
_cell.angle_alpha   90.00
_cell.angle_beta   90.00
_cell.angle_gamma   90.00
#
_symmetry.space_group_name_H-M   'P 1'
#
loop_
_entity.id
_entity.type
_entity.pdbx_description
1 polymer ?
#
loop_
_entity_poly.entity_id
_entity_poly.type
_entity_poly.pdbx_seq_one_letter_code
_entity_poly.pdbx_strand_id
1 'polypeptide(L)'
;MRLWLVVAALALSGCVSTQMRTFVGKDIAEVQLRYGPPAQVVDLADGRRAYQFKEGGGAAVIPGNTTASATTVGNTTFVNSQTTPAMVIDRNPCLLTFIATPTGSRWTVQDIRVPKELVC
;
A
#
# COMPACT_ATOMS: atom_id res chain seq x y z
N MET A 1 28.88 -17.11 20.36
CA MET A 1 28.19 -17.38 19.08
C MET A 1 26.67 -17.21 19.14
N ARG A 2 25.96 -17.57 20.23
CA ARG A 2 24.49 -17.37 20.35
C ARG A 2 24.01 -15.92 20.45
N LEU A 3 24.84 -15.00 20.96
CA LEU A 3 24.45 -13.59 21.13
C LEU A 3 24.36 -12.80 19.81
N TRP A 4 25.19 -13.18 18.82
CA TRP A 4 25.24 -12.53 17.51
C TRP A 4 23.99 -12.79 16.66
N LEU A 5 23.37 -13.97 16.82
CA LEU A 5 22.12 -14.32 16.16
C LEU A 5 20.93 -13.47 16.64
N VAL A 6 20.93 -13.06 17.91
CA VAL A 6 19.86 -12.22 18.47
C VAL A 6 19.98 -10.79 17.94
N VAL A 7 21.19 -10.22 17.89
CA VAL A 7 21.40 -8.87 17.34
C VAL A 7 21.05 -8.79 15.85
N ALA A 8 21.35 -9.83 15.08
CA ALA A 8 20.97 -9.90 13.66
C ALA A 8 19.45 -9.97 13.47
N ALA A 9 18.73 -10.72 14.31
CA ALA A 9 17.26 -10.82 14.21
C ALA A 9 16.53 -9.51 14.54
N LEU A 10 17.08 -8.68 15.44
CA LEU A 10 16.50 -7.36 15.76
C LEU A 10 16.73 -6.31 14.66
N ALA A 11 17.72 -6.48 13.77
CA ALA A 11 18.01 -5.52 12.72
C ALA A 11 17.03 -5.60 11.53
N LEU A 12 16.32 -6.72 11.33
CA LEU A 12 15.43 -6.91 10.18
C LEU A 12 13.97 -6.48 10.40
N SER A 13 13.56 -6.12 11.62
CA SER A 13 12.15 -5.76 11.93
C SER A 13 11.76 -4.31 11.59
N GLY A 14 12.66 -3.51 11.01
CA GLY A 14 12.46 -2.06 10.80
C GLY A 14 12.15 -1.58 9.36
N CYS A 15 11.99 -2.48 8.38
CA CYS A 15 12.22 -2.09 6.98
C CYS A 15 11.08 -1.29 6.29
N VAL A 16 9.82 -1.37 6.74
CA VAL A 16 8.71 -0.73 5.97
C VAL A 16 8.40 0.71 6.39
N SER A 17 8.56 1.06 7.68
CA SER A 17 8.22 2.41 8.19
C SER A 17 9.33 3.44 7.97
N THR A 18 10.55 3.01 7.65
CA THR A 18 11.73 3.89 7.62
C THR A 18 11.79 4.75 6.36
N GLN A 19 11.34 4.24 5.21
CA GLN A 19 11.42 4.96 3.93
C GLN A 19 10.65 6.28 3.96
N MET A 20 9.44 6.30 4.55
CA MET A 20 8.64 7.53 4.61
C MET A 20 9.23 8.57 5.56
N ARG A 21 9.85 8.13 6.68
CA ARG A 21 10.51 9.04 7.62
C ARG A 21 11.69 9.79 7.01
N THR A 22 12.26 9.30 5.90
CA THR A 22 13.33 10.02 5.19
C THR A 22 12.87 11.37 4.66
N PHE A 23 11.56 11.57 4.44
CA PHE A 23 11.00 12.84 3.99
C PHE A 23 10.88 13.89 5.10
N VAL A 24 11.01 13.52 6.38
CA VAL A 24 10.99 14.48 7.48
C VAL A 24 12.21 15.39 7.37
N GLY A 25 11.99 16.70 7.40
CA GLY A 25 13.01 17.73 7.21
C GLY A 25 13.27 18.11 5.74
N LYS A 26 12.62 17.45 4.78
CA LYS A 26 12.70 17.79 3.35
C LYS A 26 11.53 18.66 2.90
N ASP A 27 11.70 19.27 1.74
CA ASP A 27 10.63 20.02 1.10
C ASP A 27 9.52 19.09 0.58
N ILE A 28 8.27 19.51 0.67
CA ILE A 28 7.11 18.75 0.21
C ILE A 28 7.18 18.43 -1.29
N ALA A 29 7.90 19.23 -2.08
CA ALA A 29 8.12 18.96 -3.49
C ALA A 29 8.84 17.62 -3.72
N GLU A 30 9.71 17.17 -2.81
CA GLU A 30 10.33 15.84 -2.91
C GLU A 30 9.29 14.72 -2.77
N VAL A 31 8.29 14.91 -1.90
CA VAL A 31 7.18 13.97 -1.72
C VAL A 31 6.29 13.97 -2.97
N GLN A 32 6.01 15.15 -3.53
CA GLN A 32 5.23 15.31 -4.76
C GLN A 32 5.93 14.70 -5.98
N LEU A 33 7.26 14.79 -6.06
CA LEU A 33 8.04 14.14 -7.11
C LEU A 33 7.95 12.61 -7.06
N ARG A 34 7.76 12.05 -5.86
CA ARG A 34 7.64 10.59 -5.69
C ARG A 34 6.22 10.06 -5.84
N TYR A 35 5.25 10.71 -5.20
CA TYR A 35 3.87 10.23 -5.13
C TYR A 35 2.92 10.94 -6.10
N GLY A 36 3.40 11.95 -6.82
CA GLY A 36 2.58 12.77 -7.70
C GLY A 36 1.87 13.91 -6.95
N PRO A 37 0.84 14.53 -7.58
CA PRO A 37 0.09 15.60 -6.95
C PRO A 37 -0.66 15.11 -5.70
N PRO A 38 -0.75 15.93 -4.64
CA PRO A 38 -1.50 15.56 -3.45
C PRO A 38 -2.98 15.39 -3.79
N ALA A 39 -3.59 14.33 -3.26
CA ALA A 39 -5.02 14.08 -3.40
C ALA A 39 -5.84 15.15 -2.70
N GLN A 40 -5.36 15.64 -1.54
CA GLN A 40 -5.96 16.72 -0.77
C GLN A 40 -4.87 17.54 -0.09
N VAL A 41 -5.12 18.85 0.05
CA VAL A 41 -4.29 19.75 0.85
C VAL A 41 -5.22 20.44 1.85
N VAL A 42 -4.88 20.36 3.13
CA VAL A 42 -5.67 20.89 4.23
C VAL A 42 -4.81 21.85 5.04
N ASP A 43 -5.22 23.10 5.17
CA ASP A 43 -4.62 24.05 6.09
C ASP A 43 -5.05 23.73 7.53
N LEU A 44 -4.09 23.57 8.43
CA LEU A 44 -4.33 23.34 9.86
C LEU A 44 -4.41 24.70 10.57
N ALA A 45 -5.18 24.73 11.67
CA ALA A 45 -5.39 25.95 12.47
C ALA A 45 -4.09 26.52 13.09
N ASP A 46 -3.03 25.72 13.19
CA ASP A 46 -1.71 26.10 13.71
C ASP A 46 -0.77 26.68 12.63
N GLY A 47 -1.28 26.91 11.41
CA GLY A 47 -0.50 27.44 10.29
C GLY A 47 0.33 26.39 9.54
N ARG A 48 0.22 25.11 9.91
CA ARG A 48 0.79 23.99 9.14
C ARG A 48 -0.15 23.58 8.01
N ARG A 49 0.35 22.79 7.06
CA ARG A 49 -0.45 22.17 5.99
C ARG A 49 -0.30 20.67 6.01
N ALA A 50 -1.42 19.96 5.90
CA ALA A 50 -1.45 18.53 5.66
C ALA A 50 -1.63 18.26 4.16
N TYR A 51 -0.66 17.54 3.59
CA TYR A 51 -0.69 17.04 2.22
C TYR A 51 -1.02 15.55 2.26
N GLN A 52 -2.12 15.16 1.65
CA GLN A 52 -2.58 13.78 1.63
C GLN A 52 -2.31 13.13 0.29
N PHE A 53 -1.77 11.92 0.30
CA PHE A 53 -1.47 11.12 -0.88
C PHE A 53 -2.15 9.77 -0.74
N LYS A 54 -2.61 9.23 -1.86
CA LYS A 54 -3.16 7.87 -1.93
C LYS A 54 -2.06 6.96 -2.48
N GLU A 55 -1.63 5.99 -1.67
CA GLU A 55 -0.69 4.95 -2.11
C GLU A 55 -1.40 3.61 -2.18
N GLY A 56 -1.15 2.87 -3.27
CA GLY A 56 -1.69 1.55 -3.46
C GLY A 56 -3.20 1.55 -3.71
N GLY A 57 -3.82 0.43 -3.37
CA GLY A 57 -5.21 0.15 -3.67
C GLY A 57 -5.47 -0.32 -5.10
N GLY A 58 -6.71 -0.72 -5.37
CA GLY A 58 -7.15 -1.23 -6.65
C GLY A 58 -7.79 -2.61 -6.56
N ALA A 59 -8.53 -2.98 -7.61
CA ALA A 59 -9.21 -4.26 -7.72
C ALA A 59 -8.30 -5.27 -8.44
N ALA A 60 -7.92 -6.35 -7.75
CA ALA A 60 -7.31 -7.51 -8.37
C ALA A 60 -8.40 -8.52 -8.73
N VAL A 61 -8.51 -8.84 -10.02
CA VAL A 61 -9.45 -9.87 -10.49
C VAL A 61 -8.71 -11.20 -10.59
N ILE A 62 -9.15 -12.18 -9.80
CA ILE A 62 -8.72 -13.56 -9.95
C ILE A 62 -9.76 -14.24 -10.84
N PRO A 63 -9.39 -14.63 -12.08
CA PRO A 63 -10.33 -15.27 -12.99
C PRO A 63 -10.77 -16.62 -12.40
N GLY A 64 -12.04 -16.94 -12.63
CA GLY A 64 -12.56 -18.27 -12.35
C GLY A 64 -12.16 -19.22 -13.47
N ASN A 65 -11.94 -20.48 -13.12
CA ASN A 65 -11.59 -21.53 -14.07
C ASN A 65 -12.56 -22.69 -13.92
N THR A 66 -13.10 -23.16 -15.04
CA THR A 66 -13.89 -24.39 -15.08
C THR A 66 -13.10 -25.44 -15.86
N THR A 67 -12.83 -26.57 -15.22
CA THR A 67 -12.27 -27.75 -15.87
C THR A 67 -13.38 -28.80 -15.99
N ALA A 68 -13.62 -29.27 -17.21
CA ALA A 68 -14.60 -30.31 -17.47
C ALA A 68 -13.92 -31.53 -18.11
N SER A 69 -14.25 -32.71 -17.61
CA SER A 69 -13.88 -33.99 -18.22
C SER A 69 -15.15 -34.71 -18.67
N ALA A 70 -15.11 -35.28 -19.87
CA ALA A 70 -16.20 -36.04 -20.44
C ALA A 70 -15.76 -37.50 -20.63
N THR A 71 -16.58 -38.43 -20.17
CA THR A 71 -16.37 -39.87 -20.34
C THR A 71 -17.60 -40.46 -21.00
N THR A 72 -17.41 -41.09 -22.17
CA THR A 72 -18.51 -41.72 -22.93
C THR A 72 -18.48 -43.23 -22.71
N VAL A 73 -19.62 -43.81 -22.33
CA VAL A 73 -19.79 -45.26 -22.19
C VAL A 73 -21.05 -45.67 -22.97
N GLY A 74 -20.87 -46.43 -24.06
CA GLY A 74 -21.97 -46.74 -24.98
C GLY A 74 -22.50 -45.48 -25.68
N ASN A 75 -23.81 -45.22 -25.58
CA ASN A 75 -24.46 -44.02 -26.15
C ASN A 75 -24.66 -42.88 -25.14
N THR A 76 -24.14 -43.01 -23.92
CA THR A 76 -24.27 -41.99 -22.86
C THR A 76 -22.92 -41.32 -22.59
N THR A 77 -22.95 -39.98 -22.47
CA THR A 77 -21.77 -39.17 -22.13
C THR A 77 -21.97 -38.57 -20.74
N PHE A 78 -21.03 -38.84 -19.84
CA PHE A 78 -20.98 -38.27 -18.50
C PHE A 78 -20.00 -37.12 -18.48
N VAL A 79 -20.43 -35.95 -17.99
CA VAL A 79 -19.58 -34.76 -17.87
C VAL A 79 -19.40 -34.46 -16.39
N ASN A 80 -18.14 -34.36 -15.96
CA ASN A 80 -17.79 -33.88 -14.63
C ASN A 80 -17.10 -32.53 -14.78
N SER A 81 -17.63 -31.51 -14.11
CA SER A 81 -17.07 -30.16 -14.14
C SER A 81 -16.69 -29.70 -12.74
N GLN A 82 -15.45 -29.26 -12.57
CA GLN A 82 -15.00 -28.55 -11.37
C GLN A 82 -14.85 -27.07 -11.72
N THR A 83 -15.50 -26.21 -10.95
CA THR A 83 -15.47 -24.75 -11.18
C THR A 83 -14.89 -24.05 -9.97
N THR A 84 -13.83 -23.28 -10.20
CA THR A 84 -13.32 -22.28 -9.26
C THR A 84 -13.95 -20.94 -9.62
N PRO A 85 -14.77 -20.32 -8.75
CA PRO A 85 -15.43 -19.05 -9.06
C PRO A 85 -14.42 -17.92 -9.18
N ALA A 86 -14.72 -16.94 -10.03
CA ALA A 86 -13.96 -15.70 -10.10
C ALA A 86 -14.17 -14.88 -8.82
N MET A 87 -13.13 -14.17 -8.38
CA MET A 87 -13.24 -13.28 -7.23
C MET A 87 -12.50 -11.96 -7.51
N VAL A 88 -13.09 -10.87 -7.00
CA VAL A 88 -12.48 -9.54 -7.03
C VAL A 88 -12.00 -9.24 -5.62
N ILE A 89 -10.70 -8.99 -5.48
CA ILE A 89 -10.10 -8.52 -4.24
C ILE A 89 -9.93 -7.02 -4.40
N ASP A 90 -10.79 -6.25 -3.74
CA ASP A 90 -10.62 -4.80 -3.64
C ASP A 90 -9.67 -4.48 -2.50
N ARG A 91 -8.65 -3.65 -2.78
CA ARG A 91 -7.78 -3.09 -1.75
C ARG A 91 -8.06 -1.59 -1.63
N ASN A 92 -8.43 -1.17 -0.43
CA ASN A 92 -8.54 0.25 -0.12
C ASN A 92 -7.16 0.91 -0.23
N PRO A 93 -7.05 2.06 -0.92
CA PRO A 93 -5.80 2.80 -0.97
C PRO A 93 -5.43 3.37 0.40
N CYS A 94 -4.15 3.31 0.74
CA CYS A 94 -3.62 3.92 1.96
C CYS A 94 -3.57 5.44 1.83
N LEU A 95 -4.09 6.14 2.85
CA LEU A 95 -4.03 7.60 2.92
C LEU A 95 -2.79 8.03 3.72
N LEU A 96 -1.77 8.49 3.02
CA LEU A 96 -0.55 9.01 3.60
C LEU A 96 -0.71 10.51 3.85
N THR A 97 -0.50 10.99 5.07
CA THR A 97 -0.62 12.41 5.41
C THR A 97 0.72 12.98 5.84
N PHE A 98 1.23 13.96 5.10
CA PHE A 98 2.46 14.68 5.41
C PHE A 98 2.11 16.06 5.95
N ILE A 99 2.54 16.35 7.17
CA ILE A 99 2.32 17.64 7.82
C ILE A 99 3.56 18.48 7.61
N ALA A 100 3.44 19.56 6.85
CA ALA A 100 4.51 20.48 6.56
C ALA A 100 4.27 21.86 7.18
N THR A 101 5.36 22.54 7.52
CA THR A 101 5.36 23.89 8.10
C THR A 101 6.02 24.84 7.10
N PRO A 102 5.56 26.09 6.96
CA PRO A 102 6.21 27.03 6.07
C PRO A 102 7.61 27.35 6.59
N THR A 103 8.61 27.31 5.72
CA THR A 103 10.01 27.68 6.00
C THR A 103 10.50 28.54 4.84
N GLY A 104 10.38 29.87 4.97
CA GLY A 104 10.64 30.79 3.86
C GLY A 104 9.64 30.58 2.72
N SER A 105 10.14 30.29 1.51
CA SER A 105 9.33 29.99 0.32
C SER A 105 8.98 28.51 0.16
N ARG A 106 9.36 27.67 1.13
CA ARG A 106 9.30 26.21 1.07
C ARG A 106 8.38 25.63 2.14
N TRP A 107 7.89 24.41 1.92
CA TRP A 107 7.06 23.68 2.88
C TRP A 107 7.83 22.47 3.37
N THR A 108 8.38 22.57 4.57
CA THR A 108 9.22 21.52 5.15
C THR A 108 8.35 20.52 5.90
N VAL A 109 8.45 19.24 5.55
CA VAL A 109 7.73 18.15 6.24
C VAL A 109 8.28 18.00 7.66
N GLN A 110 7.41 18.07 8.65
CA GLN A 110 7.77 17.86 10.06
C GLN A 110 7.28 16.52 10.61
N ASP A 111 6.09 16.09 10.19
CA ASP A 111 5.45 14.89 10.72
C ASP A 111 4.74 14.14 9.61
N ILE A 112 4.62 12.82 9.77
CA ILE A 112 3.97 11.95 8.79
C ILE A 112 3.03 11.03 9.54
N ARG A 113 1.77 11.02 9.12
CA ARG A 113 0.72 10.13 9.62
C ARG A 113 0.39 9.11 8.55
N VAL A 114 0.63 7.84 8.90
CA VAL A 114 0.30 6.69 8.08
C VAL A 114 -0.69 5.80 8.83
N PRO A 115 -1.63 5.14 8.14
CA PRO A 115 -2.47 4.13 8.76
C PRO A 115 -1.61 3.01 9.36
N LYS A 116 -2.05 2.45 10.49
CA LYS A 116 -1.34 1.36 11.18
C LYS A 116 -1.56 -0.01 10.53
N GLU A 117 -2.42 -0.08 9.52
CA GLU A 117 -2.77 -1.32 8.84
C GLU A 117 -1.56 -1.82 8.04
N LEU A 118 -1.26 -3.11 8.20
CA LEU A 118 -0.01 -3.77 7.77
C LEU A 118 0.12 -3.91 6.25
N VAL A 119 -0.89 -3.51 5.48
CA VAL A 119 -0.92 -3.70 4.03
C VAL A 119 -1.50 -2.46 3.35
N CYS A 120 -0.60 -1.71 2.73
CA CYS A 120 -0.83 -1.06 1.44
C CYS A 120 -0.29 -2.05 0.38
#